data_AF-A0A8S2YXI5-F1
#
_entry.id   AF-A0A8S2YXI5-F1
#
_cell.length_a   1.000
_cell.length_b   1.000
_cell.length_c   1.000
_cell.angle_alpha   90.00
_cell.angle_beta   90.00
_cell.angle_gamma   90.00
#
_symmetry.space_group_name_H-M   'P 1'
#
loop_
_entity.id
_entity.type
_entity.pdbx_description
1 polymer ?
#
loop_
_entity_poly.entity_id
_entity_poly.type
_entity_poly.pdbx_seq_one_letter_code
_entity_poly.pdbx_strand_id
1 'polypeptide(L)' 'IFFYFKVEVFVGGYPSECIGTGTCDFQWLSSQTPTVSAVSQNSMTLTITGTGFSTTTNANKVIIGTSGSCTVTSATTTQI' A
#
# COMPACT_ATOMS: atom_id res chain seq x y z
N ILE A 1 -31.53 -1.28 -26.75
CA ILE A 1 -31.13 -1.98 -25.50
C ILE A 1 -29.64 -1.72 -25.33
N PHE A 2 -29.26 -0.91 -24.34
CA PHE A 2 -27.87 -0.70 -23.97
C PHE A 2 -27.55 -1.64 -22.80
N PHE A 3 -26.53 -2.48 -22.97
CA PHE A 3 -26.02 -3.34 -21.90
C PHE A 3 -24.94 -2.58 -21.14
N TYR A 4 -25.12 -2.38 -19.84
CA TYR A 4 -24.09 -1.85 -18.94
C TYR A 4 -23.24 -3.02 -18.44
N PHE A 5 -21.93 -3.01 -18.72
CA PHE A 5 -20.99 -3.99 -18.18
C PHE A 5 -20.42 -3.46 -16.86
N LYS A 6 -20.66 -4.18 -15.77
CA LYS A 6 -20.01 -3.95 -14.47
C LYS A 6 -18.62 -4.56 -14.51
N VAL A 7 -17.60 -3.75 -14.25
CA VAL A 7 -16.23 -4.22 -14.01
C VAL A 7 -15.95 -4.09 -12.52
N GLU A 8 -15.70 -5.22 -11.88
CA GLU A 8 -15.35 -5.31 -10.46
C GLU A 8 -13.91 -5.80 -10.35
N VAL A 9 -13.06 -5.02 -9.67
CA VAL A 9 -11.64 -5.33 -9.48
C VAL A 9 -11.34 -5.36 -7.99
N PHE A 10 -10.57 -6.34 -7.54
CA PHE A 10 -10.17 -6.47 -6.14
C PHE A 10 -8.74 -5.99 -5.95
N VAL A 11 -8.54 -4.98 -5.11
CA VAL A 11 -7.21 -4.51 -4.69
C VAL A 11 -7.08 -4.70 -3.18
N GLY A 12 -6.21 -5.60 -2.74
CA GLY A 12 -6.02 -5.87 -1.30
C GLY A 12 -7.26 -6.42 -0.58
N GLY A 13 -8.23 -7.00 -1.31
CA GLY A 13 -9.49 -7.51 -0.76
C GLY A 13 -10.64 -6.49 -0.73
N TYR A 14 -10.40 -5.25 -1.16
CA TYR A 14 -11.44 -4.22 -1.27
C TYR A 14 -12.04 -4.23 -2.69
N PRO A 15 -13.37 -4.40 -2.85
CA PRO A 15 -14.01 -4.33 -4.14
C PRO A 15 -14.00 -2.89 -4.66
N SER A 16 -13.42 -2.68 -5.83
CA SER A 16 -13.48 -1.43 -6.58
C SER A 16 -14.46 -1.61 -7.73
N GLU A 17 -15.50 -0.78 -7.77
CA GLU A 17 -16.54 -0.81 -8.80
C GLU A 17 -16.46 0.45 -9.66
N CYS A 18 -16.46 0.27 -10.99
CA CYS A 18 -16.68 1.35 -11.93
C CYS A 18 -18.11 1.31 -12.45
N ILE A 19 -18.81 2.43 -12.31
CA ILE A 19 -20.15 2.62 -12.87
C ILE A 19 -20.07 3.75 -13.90
N GLY A 20 -20.28 3.44 -15.19
CA GLY A 20 -20.36 4.45 -16.27
C GLY A 20 -19.55 4.12 -17.53
N THR A 21 -19.48 5.09 -18.45
CA THR A 21 -18.78 4.99 -19.76
C THR A 21 -17.34 5.54 -19.74
N GLY A 22 -16.77 5.75 -18.56
CA GLY A 22 -15.42 6.30 -18.38
C GLY A 22 -14.34 5.24 -18.24
N THR A 23 -13.07 5.66 -18.31
CA THR A 23 -11.93 4.83 -17.92
C THR A 23 -12.01 4.56 -16.42
N CYS A 24 -11.84 3.29 -16.05
CA CYS A 24 -11.73 2.84 -14.67
C CYS A 24 -10.40 3.30 -14.06
N ASP A 25 -10.28 4.60 -13.82
CA ASP A 25 -9.07 5.16 -13.25
C ASP A 25 -9.08 4.94 -11.75
N PHE A 26 -8.15 4.09 -11.29
CA PHE A 26 -7.93 3.87 -9.87
C PHE A 26 -6.93 4.90 -9.35
N GLN A 27 -7.31 5.61 -8.28
CA GLN A 27 -6.41 6.46 -7.52
C GLN A 27 -6.37 5.98 -6.08
N TRP A 28 -5.18 5.87 -5.51
CA TRP A 28 -5.04 5.66 -4.08
C TRP A 28 -5.60 6.85 -3.30
N LEU A 29 -6.42 6.57 -2.28
CA LEU A 29 -6.83 7.59 -1.32
C LEU A 29 -5.59 8.02 -0.55
N SER A 30 -5.27 9.32 -0.57
CA SER A 30 -4.12 9.87 0.14
C SER A 30 -4.17 9.58 1.64
N SER A 31 -5.37 9.51 2.22
CA SER A 31 -5.61 9.15 3.62
C SER A 31 -5.30 7.68 3.96
N GLN A 32 -5.21 6.80 2.97
CA GLN A 32 -4.90 5.38 3.13
C GLN A 32 -3.55 4.98 2.51
N THR A 33 -2.85 5.95 1.92
CA THR A 33 -1.54 5.70 1.32
C THR A 33 -0.46 6.00 2.35
N PRO A 34 0.34 5.01 2.78
CA PRO A 34 1.44 5.28 3.69
C PRO A 34 2.49 6.18 3.03
N THR A 35 3.12 7.04 3.82
CA THR A 35 4.20 7.91 3.34
C THR A 35 5.50 7.59 4.04
N VAL A 36 6.62 7.76 3.35
CA VAL A 36 7.97 7.62 3.92
C VAL A 36 8.60 9.01 3.99
N SER A 37 9.06 9.37 5.18
CA SER A 37 9.67 10.67 5.47
C SER A 37 11.17 10.57 5.73
N ALA A 38 11.63 9.46 6.32
CA ALA A 38 13.05 9.21 6.55
C ALA A 38 13.35 7.71 6.52
N VAL A 39 14.60 7.38 6.17
CA VAL A 39 15.14 6.02 6.25
C VAL A 39 16.50 6.12 6.94
N SER A 40 16.69 5.31 7.98
CA SER A 40 17.96 5.18 8.67
C SER A 40 18.39 3.73 8.69
N GLN A 41 19.70 3.50 8.57
CA GLN A 41 20.27 2.17 8.54
C GLN A 41 21.24 1.99 9.69
N ASN A 42 21.16 0.84 10.35
CA ASN A 42 22.15 0.36 11.29
C ASN A 42 22.51 -1.08 10.93
N SER A 43 23.70 -1.28 10.35
CA SER A 43 24.13 -2.58 9.83
C SER A 43 23.12 -3.16 8.83
N MET A 44 22.50 -4.30 9.13
CA MET A 44 21.47 -4.96 8.30
C MET A 44 20.04 -4.59 8.68
N THR A 45 19.86 -3.71 9.67
CA THR A 45 18.54 -3.25 10.12
C THR A 45 18.25 -1.88 9.52
N LEU A 46 17.06 -1.73 8.95
CA LEU A 46 16.52 -0.45 8.51
C LEU A 46 15.43 0.00 9.47
N THR A 47 15.36 1.30 9.69
CA THR A 47 14.23 1.94 10.36
C THR A 47 13.69 3.00 9.42
N ILE A 48 12.45 2.80 8.97
CA ILE A 48 11.73 3.66 8.04
C ILE A 48 10.71 4.45 8.87
N THR A 49 10.81 5.77 8.82
CA THR A 49 9.87 6.69 9.49
C THR A 49 8.88 7.25 8.49
N GLY A 50 7.62 7.33 8.89
CA GLY A 50 6.53 7.66 7.98
C GLY A 50 5.18 7.85 8.66
N THR A 51 4.12 7.65 7.89
CA THR A 51 2.73 7.66 8.37
C THR A 51 1.93 6.56 7.68
N GLY A 52 0.84 6.11 8.32
CA GLY A 52 -0.12 5.20 7.70
C GLY A 52 0.33 3.75 7.61
N PHE A 53 1.42 3.37 8.29
CA PHE A 53 1.82 1.97 8.41
C PHE A 53 0.86 1.20 9.31
N SER A 54 0.71 -0.10 9.04
CA SER A 54 -0.04 -0.98 9.93
C SER A 54 0.78 -1.29 11.18
N THR A 55 0.14 -1.37 12.35
CA THR A 55 0.78 -1.84 13.58
C THR A 55 1.01 -3.36 13.59
N THR A 56 0.42 -4.08 12.63
CA THR A 56 0.64 -5.52 12.44
C THR A 56 1.79 -5.74 11.46
N THR A 57 2.90 -6.32 11.91
CA THR A 57 4.12 -6.54 11.11
C THR A 57 3.85 -7.18 9.75
N ASN A 58 3.11 -8.29 9.72
CA ASN A 58 2.83 -9.06 8.51
C ASN A 58 1.85 -8.39 7.54
N ALA A 59 1.20 -7.29 7.95
CA ALA A 59 0.37 -6.48 7.08
C ALA A 59 1.19 -5.42 6.31
N ASN A 60 2.49 -5.30 6.59
CA ASN A 60 3.39 -4.41 5.88
C ASN A 60 4.36 -5.22 5.02
N LYS A 61 4.63 -4.75 3.80
CA LYS A 61 5.60 -5.35 2.89
C LYS A 61 6.62 -4.28 2.48
N VAL A 62 7.88 -4.52 2.81
CA VAL A 62 8.99 -3.61 2.50
C VAL A 62 9.89 -4.26 1.44
N ILE A 63 10.10 -3.55 0.34
CA ILE A 63 10.99 -3.95 -0.75
C ILE A 63 11.96 -2.78 -0.99
N ILE A 64 13.26 -3.06 -0.92
CA ILE A 64 14.35 -2.12 -1.16
C ILE A 64 14.92 -2.39 -2.56
N GLY A 65 14.97 -1.36 -3.40
CA GLY A 65 15.36 -1.49 -4.80
C GLY A 65 14.34 -2.30 -5.61
N THR A 66 14.81 -3.13 -6.54
CA THR A 66 13.95 -3.91 -7.43
C THR A 66 13.48 -5.24 -6.84
N SER A 67 14.23 -5.81 -5.88
CA SER A 67 13.97 -7.17 -5.37
C SER A 67 14.38 -7.43 -3.92
N GLY A 68 14.91 -6.44 -3.20
CA GLY A 68 15.36 -6.61 -1.82
C GLY A 68 14.21 -6.71 -0.84
N SER A 69 13.60 -7.88 -0.69
CA SER A 69 12.53 -8.10 0.29
C SER A 69 13.10 -8.05 1.72
N CYS A 70 12.50 -7.22 2.57
CA CYS A 70 12.86 -7.13 3.98
C CYS A 70 11.84 -7.86 4.86
N THR A 71 12.31 -8.50 5.92
CA THR A 71 11.45 -9.00 6.99
C THR A 71 11.13 -7.84 7.94
N VAL A 72 9.85 -7.50 8.06
CA VAL A 72 9.39 -6.52 9.05
C VAL A 72 9.43 -7.18 10.44
N THR A 73 10.19 -6.59 11.35
CA THR A 73 10.39 -7.13 12.72
C THR A 73 9.67 -6.33 13.81
N SER A 74 9.36 -5.05 13.55
CA SER A 74 8.58 -4.17 14.42
C SER A 74 7.75 -3.24 13.55
N ALA A 75 6.56 -2.85 13.99
CA ALA A 75 5.71 -1.93 13.25
C ALA A 75 4.87 -1.07 14.19
N THR A 76 4.82 0.23 13.89
CA THR A 76 3.94 1.21 14.50
C THR A 76 3.28 2.03 13.39
N THR A 77 2.36 2.93 13.71
CA THR A 77 1.74 3.81 12.69
C THR A 77 2.72 4.79 12.05
N THR A 78 3.92 4.98 12.63
CA THR A 78 4.91 5.96 12.17
C THR A 78 6.31 5.41 11.94
N GLN A 79 6.60 4.16 12.32
CA GLN A 79 7.92 3.54 12.16
C GLN A 79 7.81 2.04 11.85
N ILE A 80 8.66 1.55 10.96
CA ILE A 80 8.80 0.13 10.59
C ILE A 80 10.25 -0.27 10.33
#